data_AF-A0ABD2CWZ3-F1
#
_entry.id   AF-A0ABD2CWZ3-F1
#
_cell.length_a   1.000
_cell.length_b   1.000
_cell.length_c   1.000
_cell.angle_alpha   90.00
_cell.angle_beta   90.00
_cell.angle_gamma   90.00
#
_symmetry.space_group_name_H-M   'P 1'
#
loop_
_entity.id
_entity.type
_entity.pdbx_description
1 polymer ?
#
loop_
_entity_poly.entity_id
_entity_poly.type
_entity_poly.pdbx_seq_one_letter_code
_entity_poly.pdbx_strand_id
1 'polypeptide(L)'
;MSEDEFILVNRRRRRKKFEQVFRDQLSLTESNEIEIDKEIVVRKLFDAAPKLKYSVFKTHILHNISKVLKILNTNKIFEIICYGLGRFSQHNSSKYQLALLLLLKRHYNCQVSLYDPAFLAKEIEILKELKLNVIETNEEGKRTISNNVTFIYMPHCPRQLINNFLYSNWNENLSNCILLTNSFSDIVEKSLKWHLMKFANYVLRIYPYTTEIKLQNDFEYTEVFSATSIHIFTKQSLSEVSSNFWVDKENPHYQEKDIEFITADETNRSSQELRHISLSEKLKDNITMQYILEQAYSHKETSEVLCKAQKELKNLAETYLCYLTSQRKYKDIKMQYTGKGERSIKETADLVGFKLPHDPK
;
A
#
# COMPACT_ATOMS: atom_id res chain seq x y z
N MET A 1 40.73 -40.47 37.63
CA MET A 1 39.45 -40.10 37.00
C MET A 1 39.01 -38.83 37.68
N SER A 2 39.28 -37.68 37.05
CA SER A 2 39.00 -36.34 37.58
C SER A 2 37.60 -35.92 37.17
N GLU A 3 36.74 -35.69 38.15
CA GLU A 3 35.43 -35.07 37.98
C GLU A 3 35.62 -33.54 37.91
N ASP A 4 35.58 -32.98 36.71
CA ASP A 4 35.53 -31.53 36.52
C ASP A 4 34.10 -31.03 36.76
N GLU A 5 33.85 -30.55 37.98
CA GLU A 5 32.64 -29.81 38.35
C GLU A 5 32.59 -28.44 37.65
N PHE A 6 31.48 -28.16 36.95
CA PHE A 6 31.20 -26.84 36.39
C PHE A 6 30.75 -25.86 37.49
N ILE A 7 31.60 -24.86 37.78
CA ILE A 7 31.27 -23.76 38.69
C ILE A 7 30.63 -22.60 37.92
N LEU A 8 29.43 -22.19 38.33
CA LEU A 8 28.69 -21.07 37.75
C LEU A 8 29.24 -19.72 38.26
N VAL A 9 29.96 -18.99 37.42
CA VAL A 9 30.51 -17.66 37.76
C VAL A 9 29.47 -16.54 37.58
N ASN A 10 28.96 -16.02 38.69
CA ASN A 10 28.12 -14.82 38.72
C ASN A 10 28.94 -13.54 38.44
N ARG A 11 28.99 -13.10 37.17
CA ARG A 11 29.44 -11.74 36.84
C ARG A 11 28.40 -10.72 37.33
N ARG A 12 28.69 -10.02 38.43
CA ARG A 12 27.97 -8.80 38.85
C ARG A 12 28.07 -7.74 37.75
N ARG A 13 27.04 -7.64 36.88
CA ARG A 13 26.84 -6.47 36.02
C ARG A 13 26.56 -5.27 36.93
N ARG A 14 27.44 -4.25 36.90
CA ARG A 14 27.14 -2.92 37.43
C ARG A 14 25.86 -2.42 36.74
N ARG A 15 24.74 -2.34 37.47
CA ARG A 15 23.55 -1.60 37.03
C ARG A 15 23.97 -0.14 36.83
N LYS A 16 24.04 0.32 35.58
CA LYS A 16 23.90 1.76 35.31
C LYS A 16 22.49 2.13 35.80
N LYS A 17 22.39 3.03 36.78
CA LYS A 17 21.14 3.70 37.10
C LYS A 17 20.68 4.38 35.82
N PHE A 18 19.59 3.89 35.23
CA PHE A 18 18.80 4.73 34.34
C PHE A 18 18.19 5.80 35.25
N GLU A 19 18.67 7.03 35.13
CA GLU A 19 17.88 8.16 35.58
C GLU A 19 16.58 8.13 34.79
N GLN A 20 15.49 7.95 35.54
CA GLN A 20 14.15 8.10 35.02
C GLN A 20 13.97 9.59 34.75
N VAL A 21 14.38 10.04 33.56
CA VAL A 21 13.99 11.35 33.06
C VAL A 21 12.48 11.28 32.93
N PHE A 22 11.80 11.89 33.91
CA PHE A 22 10.41 12.31 33.77
C PHE A 22 10.36 13.20 32.53
N ARG A 23 9.97 12.61 31.40
CA ARG A 23 9.54 13.38 30.25
C ARG A 23 8.17 13.90 30.63
N ASP A 24 8.17 15.11 31.18
CA ASP A 24 6.98 15.92 31.25
C ASP A 24 6.29 15.93 29.89
N GLN A 25 4.97 15.91 29.99
CA GLN A 25 4.00 15.80 28.93
C GLN A 25 4.32 16.74 27.76
N LEU A 26 4.92 16.20 26.70
CA LEU A 26 4.84 16.79 25.37
C LEU A 26 3.50 16.37 24.79
N SER A 27 2.45 17.12 25.16
CA SER A 27 1.22 17.24 24.38
C SER A 27 1.59 17.85 23.02
N LEU A 28 1.98 17.00 22.07
CA LEU A 28 2.09 17.38 20.67
C LEU A 28 0.68 17.35 20.05
N THR A 29 -0.13 18.30 20.48
CA THR A 29 -1.30 18.80 19.76
C THR A 29 -0.86 20.08 19.08
N GLU A 30 -0.15 19.94 17.96
CA GLU A 30 0.03 20.95 16.91
C GLU A 30 0.91 20.31 15.83
N SER A 31 0.40 20.35 14.61
CA SER A 31 1.11 20.06 13.37
C SER A 31 2.37 20.92 13.30
N ASN A 32 3.50 20.39 13.74
CA ASN A 32 4.80 20.93 13.36
C ASN A 32 4.95 20.72 11.86
N GLU A 33 4.52 21.71 11.07
CA GLU A 33 5.01 21.88 9.71
C GLU A 33 6.53 21.89 9.81
N ILE A 34 7.17 20.82 9.36
CA ILE A 34 8.63 20.80 9.24
C ILE A 34 8.96 21.95 8.31
N GLU A 35 9.63 22.98 8.83
CA GLU A 35 10.00 24.13 8.05
C GLU A 35 11.01 23.70 6.99
N ILE A 36 10.52 23.51 5.76
CA ILE A 36 11.34 23.06 4.64
C ILE A 36 11.91 24.29 3.94
N ASP A 37 13.21 24.25 3.68
CA ASP A 37 13.89 25.22 2.84
C ASP A 37 13.68 24.84 1.36
N LYS A 38 13.07 25.76 0.61
CA LYS A 38 12.66 25.55 -0.78
C LYS A 38 13.86 25.38 -1.68
N GLU A 39 14.88 26.22 -1.50
CA GLU A 39 16.13 26.21 -2.24
C GLU A 39 16.87 24.88 -2.07
N ILE A 40 16.89 24.33 -0.85
CA ILE A 40 17.49 23.02 -0.57
C ILE A 40 16.74 21.91 -1.31
N VAL A 41 15.40 21.91 -1.30
CA VAL A 41 14.60 20.89 -2.00
C VAL A 41 14.80 20.98 -3.51
N VAL A 42 14.76 22.18 -4.06
CA VAL A 42 15.00 22.43 -5.48
C VAL A 42 16.40 21.98 -5.88
N ARG A 43 17.43 22.32 -5.09
CA ARG A 43 18.81 21.85 -5.32
C ARG A 43 18.90 20.32 -5.33
N LYS A 44 18.27 19.65 -4.35
CA LYS A 44 18.23 18.18 -4.29
C LYS A 44 17.51 17.57 -5.50
N LEU A 45 16.48 18.21 -6.04
CA LEU A 45 15.81 17.78 -7.27
C LEU A 45 16.72 17.97 -8.49
N PHE A 46 17.44 19.09 -8.57
CA PHE A 46 18.43 19.33 -9.61
C PHE A 46 19.58 18.32 -9.56
N ASP A 47 20.01 17.89 -8.37
CA ASP A 47 21.04 16.85 -8.22
C ASP A 47 20.52 15.45 -8.60
N ALA A 48 19.21 15.19 -8.39
CA ALA A 48 18.58 13.93 -8.76
C ALA A 48 18.42 13.76 -10.28
N ALA A 49 18.18 14.86 -11.00
CA ALA A 49 17.90 14.81 -12.44
C ALA A 49 19.05 14.24 -13.30
N PRO A 50 20.33 14.62 -13.14
CA PRO A 50 21.45 14.01 -13.85
C PRO A 50 21.59 12.52 -13.55
N LYS A 51 21.45 12.11 -12.29
CA LYS A 51 21.54 10.69 -11.88
C LYS A 51 20.54 9.83 -12.64
N LEU A 52 19.30 10.29 -12.74
CA LEU A 52 18.28 9.60 -13.51
C LEU A 52 18.55 9.72 -15.02
N LYS A 53 18.93 10.89 -15.52
CA LYS A 53 19.13 11.14 -16.95
C LYS A 53 20.19 10.22 -17.58
N TYR A 54 21.25 9.92 -16.84
CA TYR A 54 22.36 9.07 -17.28
C TYR A 54 22.26 7.63 -16.79
N SER A 55 21.16 7.24 -16.13
CA SER A 55 20.99 5.86 -15.68
C SER A 55 20.58 4.91 -16.81
N VAL A 56 20.90 3.63 -16.61
CA VAL A 56 20.42 2.55 -17.50
C VAL A 56 18.90 2.46 -17.44
N PHE A 57 18.32 2.65 -16.25
CA PHE A 57 16.88 2.72 -16.02
C PHE A 57 16.16 3.71 -16.95
N LYS A 58 16.71 4.92 -17.16
CA LYS A 58 16.15 5.90 -18.09
C LYS A 58 16.07 5.37 -19.53
N THR A 59 17.07 4.59 -19.95
CA THR A 59 17.08 4.00 -21.29
C THR A 59 16.02 2.90 -21.40
N HIS A 60 15.93 2.03 -20.39
CA HIS A 60 14.93 0.97 -20.35
C HIS A 60 13.50 1.50 -20.30
N ILE A 61 13.21 2.49 -19.44
CA ILE A 61 11.86 3.04 -19.33
C ILE A 61 11.41 3.71 -20.63
N LEU A 62 12.26 4.51 -21.27
CA LEU A 62 11.91 5.14 -22.54
C LEU A 62 11.77 4.12 -23.67
N HIS A 63 12.60 3.06 -23.67
CA HIS A 63 12.45 1.96 -24.61
C HIS A 63 11.10 1.24 -24.45
N ASN A 64 10.71 0.92 -23.21
CA ASN A 64 9.44 0.27 -22.92
C ASN A 64 8.24 1.15 -23.27
N ILE A 65 8.29 2.46 -22.97
CA ILE A 65 7.22 3.38 -23.37
C ILE A 65 7.17 3.51 -24.90
N SER A 66 8.31 3.57 -25.60
CA SER A 66 8.36 3.57 -27.07
C SER A 66 7.74 2.30 -27.67
N LYS A 67 8.05 1.13 -27.09
CA LYS A 67 7.44 -0.15 -27.48
C LYS A 67 5.92 -0.12 -27.31
N VAL A 68 5.45 0.38 -26.18
CA VAL A 68 4.02 0.52 -25.88
C VAL A 68 3.32 1.47 -26.85
N LEU A 69 3.90 2.63 -27.13
CA LEU A 69 3.34 3.59 -28.09
C LEU A 69 3.18 2.97 -29.49
N LYS A 70 4.16 2.16 -29.92
CA LYS A 70 4.04 1.38 -31.17
C LYS A 70 2.88 0.40 -31.14
N ILE A 71 2.68 -0.33 -30.04
CA ILE A 71 1.54 -1.26 -29.89
C ILE A 71 0.21 -0.49 -29.96
N LEU A 72 0.14 0.70 -29.37
CA LEU A 72 -1.05 1.56 -29.40
C LEU A 72 -1.23 2.33 -30.72
N ASN A 73 -0.35 2.14 -31.71
CA ASN A 73 -0.34 2.85 -32.99
C ASN A 73 -0.36 4.39 -32.84
N THR A 74 0.39 4.90 -31.86
CA THR A 74 0.55 6.33 -31.60
C THR A 74 2.03 6.69 -31.44
N ASN A 75 2.37 7.95 -31.66
CA ASN A 75 3.70 8.50 -31.39
C ASN A 75 3.67 9.63 -30.35
N LYS A 76 2.50 9.91 -29.77
CA LYS A 76 2.28 11.07 -28.91
C LYS A 76 1.60 10.69 -27.61
N ILE A 77 2.10 11.28 -26.53
CA ILE A 77 1.43 11.36 -25.23
C ILE A 77 0.95 12.81 -25.10
N PHE A 78 -0.35 13.01 -24.90
CA PHE A 78 -0.95 14.34 -24.89
C PHE A 78 -0.85 14.98 -23.50
N GLU A 79 -1.04 14.18 -22.47
CA GLU A 79 -0.94 14.60 -21.08
C GLU A 79 -0.44 13.46 -20.20
N ILE A 80 0.15 13.84 -19.06
CA ILE A 80 0.44 12.95 -17.95
C ILE A 80 -0.42 13.37 -16.76
N ILE A 81 -1.11 12.40 -16.16
CA ILE A 81 -1.84 12.60 -14.91
C ILE A 81 -1.14 11.77 -13.84
N CYS A 82 -0.68 12.42 -12.78
CA CYS A 82 0.07 11.80 -11.70
C CYS A 82 -0.73 11.80 -10.39
N TYR A 83 -0.87 10.64 -9.77
CA TYR A 83 -1.44 10.53 -8.43
C TYR A 83 -0.51 9.75 -7.50
N GLY A 84 -0.44 10.13 -6.23
CA GLY A 84 0.28 9.33 -5.22
C GLY A 84 1.80 9.45 -5.31
N LEU A 85 2.34 10.63 -5.58
CA LEU A 85 3.78 10.87 -5.66
C LEU A 85 4.48 10.87 -4.29
N GLY A 86 3.79 11.32 -3.24
CA GLY A 86 4.30 11.50 -1.88
C GLY A 86 5.17 12.74 -1.68
N ARG A 87 5.65 12.91 -0.44
CA ARG A 87 6.49 14.05 -0.01
C ARG A 87 7.90 13.93 -0.55
N PHE A 88 8.19 14.60 -1.66
CA PHE A 88 9.49 14.57 -2.33
C PHE A 88 10.59 15.36 -1.61
N SER A 89 10.22 16.25 -0.69
CA SER A 89 11.16 16.93 0.20
C SER A 89 11.72 16.01 1.30
N GLN A 90 10.94 14.99 1.70
CA GLN A 90 11.26 14.09 2.82
C GLN A 90 11.68 12.69 2.35
N HIS A 91 11.19 12.23 1.19
CA HIS A 91 11.42 10.86 0.72
C HIS A 91 12.21 10.81 -0.58
N ASN A 92 13.29 10.03 -0.58
CA ASN A 92 14.11 9.81 -1.78
C ASN A 92 13.32 9.14 -2.91
N SER A 93 12.42 8.20 -2.59
CA SER A 93 11.54 7.53 -3.57
C SER A 93 10.70 8.56 -4.34
N SER A 94 9.89 9.36 -3.63
CA SER A 94 9.10 10.46 -4.19
C SER A 94 9.94 11.48 -4.98
N LYS A 95 11.16 11.80 -4.51
CA LYS A 95 12.07 12.72 -5.20
C LYS A 95 12.51 12.21 -6.56
N TYR A 96 12.94 10.95 -6.66
CA TYR A 96 13.37 10.38 -7.94
C TYR A 96 12.18 10.03 -8.86
N GLN A 97 11.01 9.72 -8.30
CA GLN A 97 9.77 9.60 -9.06
C GLN A 97 9.35 10.94 -9.68
N LEU A 98 9.47 12.06 -8.94
CA LEU A 98 9.27 13.40 -9.48
C LEU A 98 10.29 13.71 -10.57
N ALA A 99 11.56 13.34 -10.37
CA ALA A 99 12.59 13.50 -11.39
C ALA A 99 12.26 12.73 -12.68
N LEU A 100 11.68 11.52 -12.56
CA LEU A 100 11.22 10.75 -13.72
C LEU A 100 10.03 11.43 -14.40
N LEU A 101 9.05 11.91 -13.64
CA LEU A 101 7.90 12.64 -14.17
C LEU A 101 8.34 13.87 -14.98
N LEU A 102 9.29 14.65 -14.46
CA LEU A 102 9.88 15.80 -15.16
C LEU A 102 10.65 15.39 -16.43
N LEU A 103 11.35 14.25 -16.39
CA LEU A 103 12.03 13.70 -17.57
C LEU A 103 11.03 13.33 -18.66
N LEU A 104 9.93 12.64 -18.31
CA LEU A 104 8.87 12.25 -19.23
C LEU A 104 8.17 13.47 -19.82
N LYS A 105 7.83 14.47 -18.97
CA LYS A 105 7.27 15.76 -19.39
C LYS A 105 8.12 16.41 -20.48
N ARG A 106 9.43 16.48 -20.27
CA ARG A 106 10.38 17.07 -21.23
C ARG A 106 10.51 16.23 -22.49
N HIS A 107 10.56 14.91 -22.36
CA HIS A 107 10.77 14.01 -23.49
C HIS A 107 9.57 13.99 -24.45
N TYR A 108 8.35 13.97 -23.92
CA TYR A 108 7.11 13.92 -24.71
C TYR A 108 6.47 15.28 -24.96
N ASN A 109 7.00 16.36 -24.36
CA ASN A 109 6.49 17.72 -24.47
C ASN A 109 4.97 17.80 -24.21
N CYS A 110 4.55 17.22 -23.09
CA CYS A 110 3.14 17.14 -22.69
C CYS A 110 2.87 17.95 -21.41
N GLN A 111 1.59 18.24 -21.18
CA GLN A 111 1.16 18.83 -19.92
C GLN A 111 1.15 17.77 -18.82
N VAL A 112 1.43 18.19 -17.59
CA VAL A 112 1.40 17.30 -16.43
C VAL A 112 0.47 17.88 -15.39
N SER A 113 -0.55 17.12 -15.04
CA SER A 113 -1.38 17.38 -13.86
C SER A 113 -1.01 16.41 -12.76
N LEU A 114 -0.91 16.86 -11.51
CA LEU A 114 -0.62 15.97 -10.39
C LEU A 114 -1.38 16.32 -9.12
N TYR A 115 -1.69 15.28 -8.35
CA TYR A 115 -2.31 15.39 -7.03
C TYR A 115 -1.69 14.39 -6.07
N ASP A 116 -1.42 14.87 -4.85
CA ASP A 116 -1.19 14.01 -3.70
C ASP A 116 -1.64 14.75 -2.45
N PRO A 117 -2.51 14.16 -1.61
CA PRO A 117 -2.93 14.77 -0.36
C PRO A 117 -1.77 14.94 0.64
N ALA A 118 -0.66 14.23 0.46
CA ALA A 118 0.51 14.33 1.31
C ALA A 118 1.41 15.53 1.03
N PHE A 119 1.20 16.25 -0.09
CA PHE A 119 2.01 17.41 -0.45
C PHE A 119 1.93 18.51 0.60
N LEU A 120 3.09 19.11 0.90
CA LEU A 120 3.20 20.28 1.76
C LEU A 120 2.99 21.57 0.96
N ALA A 121 2.58 22.66 1.63
CA ALA A 121 2.35 23.94 0.95
C ALA A 121 3.57 24.42 0.14
N LYS A 122 4.77 24.32 0.71
CA LYS A 122 6.04 24.66 0.02
C LYS A 122 6.35 23.72 -1.15
N GLU A 123 5.95 22.44 -1.07
CA GLU A 123 6.10 21.50 -2.19
C GLU A 123 5.17 21.88 -3.35
N ILE A 124 3.93 22.28 -3.05
CA ILE A 124 2.97 22.77 -4.05
C ILE A 124 3.54 24.00 -4.79
N GLU A 125 4.17 24.93 -4.07
CA GLU A 125 4.84 26.08 -4.70
C GLU A 125 5.97 25.65 -5.65
N ILE A 126 6.84 24.73 -5.23
CA ILE A 126 7.92 24.19 -6.08
C ILE A 126 7.33 23.54 -7.34
N LEU A 127 6.27 22.75 -7.20
CA LEU A 127 5.61 22.08 -8.34
C LEU A 127 5.06 23.11 -9.34
N LYS A 128 4.47 24.21 -8.85
CA LYS A 128 3.99 25.33 -9.70
C LYS A 128 5.15 26.02 -10.43
N GLU A 129 6.28 26.27 -9.77
CA GLU A 129 7.48 26.83 -10.39
C GLU A 129 8.09 25.93 -11.46
N LEU A 130 7.98 24.60 -11.28
CA LEU A 130 8.37 23.60 -12.27
C LEU A 130 7.39 23.50 -13.46
N LYS A 131 6.38 24.37 -13.52
CA LYS A 131 5.34 24.41 -14.56
C LYS A 131 4.54 23.10 -14.61
N LEU A 132 4.20 22.57 -13.44
CA LEU A 132 3.28 21.45 -13.28
C LEU A 132 1.93 21.97 -12.79
N ASN A 133 0.85 21.34 -13.26
CA ASN A 133 -0.50 21.69 -12.87
C ASN A 133 -0.89 20.90 -11.60
N VAL A 134 -0.84 21.56 -10.44
CA VAL A 134 -1.28 20.94 -9.18
C VAL A 134 -2.80 20.96 -9.12
N ILE A 135 -3.42 19.79 -9.05
CA ILE A 135 -4.88 19.65 -8.93
C ILE A 135 -5.28 20.11 -7.53
N GLU A 136 -6.31 20.95 -7.42
CA GLU A 136 -6.69 21.57 -6.15
C GLU A 136 -7.62 20.69 -5.31
N THR A 137 -8.46 19.90 -5.98
CA THR A 137 -9.47 19.04 -5.34
C THR A 137 -9.06 17.59 -5.35
N ASN A 138 -9.34 16.87 -4.27
CA ASN A 138 -9.17 15.42 -4.24
C ASN A 138 -10.18 14.74 -5.16
N GLU A 139 -9.74 14.35 -6.35
CA GLU A 139 -10.57 13.61 -7.32
C GLU A 139 -10.64 12.11 -6.97
N GLU A 140 -9.97 11.64 -5.92
CA GLU A 140 -9.88 10.22 -5.53
C GLU A 140 -9.48 9.29 -6.69
N GLY A 141 -8.67 9.81 -7.63
CA GLY A 141 -8.24 9.08 -8.82
C GLY A 141 -9.34 8.84 -9.85
N LYS A 142 -10.52 9.45 -9.69
CA LYS A 142 -11.71 9.26 -10.55
C LYS A 142 -11.72 10.13 -11.80
N ARG A 143 -10.56 10.57 -12.27
CA ARG A 143 -10.45 11.41 -13.46
C ARG A 143 -10.70 10.60 -14.72
N THR A 144 -11.59 11.11 -15.57
CA THR A 144 -11.87 10.51 -16.87
C THR A 144 -10.87 11.01 -17.90
N ILE A 145 -10.33 10.12 -18.72
CA ILE A 145 -9.39 10.45 -19.79
C ILE A 145 -10.13 10.85 -21.07
N SER A 146 -9.49 11.68 -21.88
CA SER A 146 -10.00 12.05 -23.21
C SER A 146 -9.79 10.92 -24.23
N ASN A 147 -10.18 11.15 -25.49
CA ASN A 147 -9.91 10.21 -26.59
C ASN A 147 -8.42 10.20 -27.04
N ASN A 148 -7.60 11.08 -26.46
CA ASN A 148 -6.18 11.17 -26.75
C ASN A 148 -5.38 10.30 -25.78
N VAL A 149 -4.22 9.80 -26.25
CA VAL A 149 -3.36 8.95 -25.43
C VAL A 149 -2.87 9.71 -24.20
N THR A 150 -3.26 9.19 -23.04
CA THR A 150 -3.04 9.76 -21.72
C THR A 150 -2.17 8.83 -20.90
N PHE A 151 -1.11 9.37 -20.32
CA PHE A 151 -0.18 8.61 -19.49
C PHE A 151 -0.52 8.81 -18.02
N ILE A 152 -0.90 7.73 -17.34
CA ILE A 152 -1.26 7.74 -15.92
C ILE A 152 -0.04 7.28 -15.12
N TYR A 153 0.48 8.16 -14.28
CA TYR A 153 1.68 7.95 -13.48
C TYR A 153 1.29 7.80 -12.00
N MET A 154 1.26 6.56 -11.51
CA MET A 154 0.82 6.23 -10.15
C MET A 154 1.81 5.27 -9.49
N PRO A 155 3.07 5.69 -9.28
CA PRO A 155 4.09 4.83 -8.69
C PRO A 155 3.76 4.54 -7.23
N HIS A 156 3.92 3.29 -6.79
CA HIS A 156 3.69 2.86 -5.39
C HIS A 156 2.34 3.29 -4.81
N CYS A 157 1.36 3.48 -5.68
CA CYS A 157 0.06 3.97 -5.31
C CYS A 157 -0.74 2.82 -4.70
N PRO A 158 -1.50 3.05 -3.61
CA PRO A 158 -2.37 2.01 -3.11
C PRO A 158 -3.40 1.56 -4.18
N ARG A 159 -4.00 0.39 -3.96
CA ARG A 159 -4.75 -0.32 -5.02
C ARG A 159 -6.10 0.30 -5.32
N GLN A 160 -6.72 0.96 -4.35
CA GLN A 160 -8.05 1.55 -4.49
C GLN A 160 -8.08 2.76 -5.44
N LEU A 161 -6.99 3.51 -5.61
CA LEU A 161 -6.90 4.63 -6.54
C LEU A 161 -6.71 4.14 -7.96
N ILE A 162 -5.92 3.07 -8.15
CA ILE A 162 -5.87 2.33 -9.42
C ILE A 162 -7.27 1.83 -9.75
N ASN A 163 -7.97 1.25 -8.78
CA ASN A 163 -9.33 0.74 -8.93
C ASN A 163 -10.34 1.85 -9.28
N ASN A 164 -10.25 3.01 -8.64
CA ASN A 164 -11.09 4.19 -8.91
C ASN A 164 -10.84 4.78 -10.30
N PHE A 165 -9.58 4.80 -10.73
CA PHE A 165 -9.23 5.24 -12.07
C PHE A 165 -9.84 4.31 -13.12
N LEU A 166 -9.67 2.99 -12.95
CA LEU A 166 -10.27 1.99 -13.83
C LEU A 166 -11.80 2.07 -13.83
N TYR A 167 -12.42 2.21 -12.66
CA TYR A 167 -13.87 2.43 -12.53
C TYR A 167 -14.32 3.63 -13.36
N SER A 168 -13.66 4.77 -13.22
CA SER A 168 -14.10 6.01 -13.89
C SER A 168 -13.99 5.91 -15.40
N ASN A 169 -12.99 5.15 -15.87
CA ASN A 169 -12.71 4.91 -17.27
C ASN A 169 -13.19 3.54 -17.76
N TRP A 170 -14.16 2.90 -17.09
CA TRP A 170 -14.59 1.53 -17.41
C TRP A 170 -15.37 1.42 -18.73
N ASN A 171 -14.67 1.55 -19.85
CA ASN A 171 -15.16 1.45 -21.22
C ASN A 171 -13.96 1.26 -22.19
N GLU A 172 -14.25 1.15 -23.49
CA GLU A 172 -13.24 0.95 -24.55
C GLU A 172 -12.18 2.06 -24.66
N ASN A 173 -12.45 3.25 -24.10
CA ASN A 173 -11.49 4.36 -24.06
C ASN A 173 -10.24 4.04 -23.22
N LEU A 174 -10.26 2.97 -22.40
CA LEU A 174 -9.04 2.42 -21.78
C LEU A 174 -7.93 2.15 -22.80
N SER A 175 -8.26 1.89 -24.06
CA SER A 175 -7.26 1.73 -25.13
C SER A 175 -6.42 2.98 -25.42
N ASN A 176 -6.83 4.15 -24.92
CA ASN A 176 -6.06 5.40 -24.97
C ASN A 176 -5.26 5.65 -23.68
N CYS A 177 -5.12 4.66 -22.80
CA CYS A 177 -4.44 4.79 -21.52
C CYS A 177 -3.11 4.02 -21.49
N ILE A 178 -2.07 4.65 -20.95
CA ILE A 178 -0.83 3.99 -20.53
C ILE A 178 -0.72 4.16 -19.01
N LEU A 179 -0.83 3.08 -18.23
CA LEU A 179 -0.66 3.16 -16.77
C LEU A 179 0.72 2.70 -16.35
N LEU A 180 1.46 3.58 -15.69
CA LEU A 180 2.64 3.23 -14.93
C LEU A 180 2.25 3.17 -13.45
N THR A 181 2.10 1.95 -12.91
CA THR A 181 1.65 1.74 -11.53
C THR A 181 2.14 0.40 -10.99
N ASN A 182 1.71 0.02 -9.80
CA ASN A 182 2.02 -1.27 -9.18
C ASN A 182 1.64 -2.42 -10.12
N SER A 183 2.47 -3.44 -10.17
CA SER A 183 2.24 -4.64 -10.99
C SER A 183 0.86 -5.26 -10.74
N PHE A 184 0.04 -5.39 -11.79
CA PHE A 184 -1.28 -6.01 -11.69
C PHE A 184 -1.18 -7.50 -11.36
N SER A 185 -0.25 -8.22 -11.99
CA SER A 185 0.05 -9.61 -11.63
C SER A 185 0.40 -9.75 -10.15
N ASP A 186 1.27 -8.89 -9.61
CA ASP A 186 1.58 -8.91 -8.18
C ASP A 186 0.36 -8.60 -7.30
N ILE A 187 -0.51 -7.67 -7.72
CA ILE A 187 -1.76 -7.38 -7.01
C ILE A 187 -2.65 -8.61 -6.98
N VAL A 188 -2.91 -9.23 -8.13
CA VAL A 188 -3.87 -10.32 -8.29
C VAL A 188 -3.36 -11.63 -7.68
N GLU A 189 -2.10 -11.98 -7.88
CA GLU A 189 -1.54 -13.27 -7.48
C GLU A 189 -1.22 -13.34 -5.97
N LYS A 190 -0.85 -12.21 -5.36
CA LYS A 190 -0.42 -12.17 -3.95
C LYS A 190 -1.54 -11.85 -2.97
N SER A 191 -2.77 -11.67 -3.45
CA SER A 191 -3.91 -11.22 -2.63
C SER A 191 -5.04 -12.24 -2.60
N LEU A 192 -5.70 -12.35 -1.45
CA LEU A 192 -6.89 -13.16 -1.32
C LEU A 192 -8.02 -12.59 -2.19
N LYS A 193 -8.80 -13.47 -2.82
CA LYS A 193 -9.86 -13.08 -3.76
C LYS A 193 -10.88 -12.11 -3.15
N TRP A 194 -11.31 -12.35 -1.90
CA TRP A 194 -12.26 -11.45 -1.21
C TRP A 194 -11.69 -10.04 -1.04
N HIS A 195 -10.39 -9.92 -0.79
CA HIS A 195 -9.70 -8.64 -0.61
C HIS A 195 -9.59 -7.90 -1.95
N LEU A 196 -9.31 -8.62 -3.04
CA LEU A 196 -9.36 -8.07 -4.39
C LEU A 196 -10.76 -7.58 -4.77
N MET A 197 -11.79 -8.39 -4.52
CA MET A 197 -13.18 -7.98 -4.79
C MET A 197 -13.58 -6.73 -4.02
N LYS A 198 -13.05 -6.52 -2.81
CA LYS A 198 -13.35 -5.34 -2.01
C LYS A 198 -12.54 -4.11 -2.44
N PHE A 199 -11.24 -4.25 -2.73
CA PHE A 199 -10.32 -3.11 -2.86
C PHE A 199 -9.76 -2.88 -4.26
N ALA A 200 -9.86 -3.88 -5.14
CA ALA A 200 -9.23 -3.89 -6.46
C ALA A 200 -10.06 -4.67 -7.49
N ASN A 201 -11.40 -4.61 -7.40
CA ASN A 201 -12.30 -5.40 -8.26
C ASN A 201 -12.09 -5.11 -9.74
N TYR A 202 -11.92 -3.85 -10.11
CA TYR A 202 -11.68 -3.43 -11.49
C TYR A 202 -10.30 -3.87 -12.00
N VAL A 203 -9.28 -3.87 -11.12
CA VAL A 203 -7.97 -4.46 -11.44
C VAL A 203 -8.11 -5.95 -11.72
N LEU A 204 -8.79 -6.69 -10.84
CA LEU A 204 -9.04 -8.13 -11.00
C LEU A 204 -9.78 -8.44 -12.31
N ARG A 205 -10.79 -7.64 -12.66
CA ARG A 205 -11.62 -7.84 -13.86
C ARG A 205 -10.89 -7.51 -15.16
N ILE A 206 -10.08 -6.46 -15.19
CA ILE A 206 -9.37 -6.03 -16.40
C ILE A 206 -8.07 -6.81 -16.62
N TYR A 207 -7.50 -7.42 -15.57
CA TYR A 207 -6.22 -8.12 -15.61
C TYR A 207 -6.07 -9.09 -16.78
N PRO A 208 -7.04 -9.96 -17.12
CA PRO A 208 -6.93 -10.87 -18.27
C PRO A 208 -6.76 -10.18 -19.62
N TYR A 209 -7.22 -8.93 -19.75
CA TYR A 209 -7.22 -8.14 -20.98
C TYR A 209 -6.10 -7.08 -20.99
N THR A 210 -5.21 -7.11 -20.00
CA THR A 210 -4.13 -6.15 -19.79
C THR A 210 -2.82 -6.70 -20.33
N THR A 211 -2.12 -5.91 -21.15
CA THR A 211 -0.70 -6.18 -21.44
C THR A 211 0.16 -5.48 -20.40
N GLU A 212 0.81 -6.26 -19.54
CA GLU A 212 1.71 -5.77 -18.48
C GLU A 212 3.18 -5.94 -18.89
N ILE A 213 3.97 -4.88 -18.74
CA ILE A 213 5.43 -4.89 -18.88
C ILE A 213 6.03 -4.52 -17.52
N LYS A 214 6.53 -5.53 -16.80
CA LYS A 214 7.26 -5.32 -15.54
C LYS A 214 8.52 -4.52 -15.79
N LEU A 215 8.72 -3.43 -15.05
CA LEU A 215 9.94 -2.66 -15.14
C LEU A 215 11.03 -3.33 -14.32
N GLN A 216 12.19 -3.53 -14.93
CA GLN A 216 13.39 -3.87 -14.19
C GLN A 216 13.86 -2.61 -13.47
N ASN A 217 14.01 -2.66 -12.13
CA ASN A 217 14.61 -1.57 -11.40
C ASN A 217 16.14 -1.75 -11.34
N ASP A 218 16.81 -1.30 -12.38
CA ASP A 218 18.27 -1.20 -12.50
C ASP A 218 18.79 0.20 -12.14
N PHE A 219 18.02 0.95 -11.35
CA PHE A 219 18.45 2.21 -10.76
C PHE A 219 19.24 1.98 -9.46
N GLU A 220 20.11 2.92 -9.10
CA GLU A 220 20.96 2.84 -7.89
C GLU A 220 20.14 2.67 -6.61
N TYR A 221 18.91 3.20 -6.60
CA TYR A 221 17.97 3.10 -5.49
C TYR A 221 16.85 2.13 -5.85
N THR A 222 17.02 0.88 -5.41
CA THR A 222 16.16 -0.26 -5.77
C THR A 222 14.72 -0.15 -5.28
N GLU A 223 14.46 0.71 -4.32
CA GLU A 223 13.13 1.02 -3.80
C GLU A 223 12.35 1.92 -4.79
N VAL A 224 12.98 2.95 -5.34
CA VAL A 224 12.30 4.05 -6.07
C VAL A 224 11.30 3.58 -7.13
N PHE A 225 11.68 2.57 -7.92
CA PHE A 225 10.87 2.02 -9.01
C PHE A 225 10.60 0.52 -8.82
N SER A 226 10.69 0.03 -7.57
CA SER A 226 10.35 -1.35 -7.23
C SER A 226 8.89 -1.65 -7.61
N ALA A 227 8.56 -2.90 -7.92
CA ALA A 227 7.18 -3.36 -8.16
C ALA A 227 6.33 -2.54 -9.17
N THR A 228 6.95 -1.69 -10.00
CA THR A 228 6.28 -0.78 -10.93
C THR A 228 6.26 -1.40 -12.32
N SER A 229 5.13 -1.30 -13.00
CA SER A 229 4.90 -1.90 -14.32
C SER A 229 4.14 -0.93 -15.23
N ILE A 230 4.36 -1.07 -16.53
CA ILE A 230 3.56 -0.37 -17.55
C ILE A 230 2.42 -1.29 -17.97
N HIS A 231 1.21 -0.78 -18.02
CA HIS A 231 0.01 -1.49 -18.39
C HIS A 231 -0.68 -0.77 -19.54
N ILE A 232 -1.09 -1.54 -20.55
CA ILE A 232 -1.91 -1.07 -21.67
C ILE A 232 -3.05 -2.04 -21.98
N PHE A 233 -4.07 -1.50 -22.63
CA PHE A 233 -5.24 -2.25 -23.08
C PHE A 233 -5.34 -2.08 -24.59
N THR A 234 -5.12 -3.15 -25.34
CA THR A 234 -5.18 -3.06 -26.80
C THR A 234 -6.65 -3.09 -27.24
N LYS A 235 -6.97 -2.45 -28.36
CA LYS A 235 -8.32 -2.56 -28.95
C LYS A 235 -8.70 -4.02 -29.22
N GLN A 236 -7.71 -4.85 -29.57
CA GLN A 236 -7.90 -6.29 -29.75
C GLN A 236 -8.33 -6.95 -28.43
N SER A 237 -7.56 -6.80 -27.36
CA SER A 237 -7.89 -7.41 -26.06
C SER A 237 -9.20 -6.90 -25.48
N LEU A 238 -9.53 -5.62 -25.68
CA LEU A 238 -10.82 -5.05 -25.25
C LEU A 238 -12.00 -5.53 -26.11
N SER A 239 -11.79 -5.96 -27.35
CA SER A 239 -12.86 -6.50 -28.21
C SER A 239 -13.28 -7.92 -27.83
N GLU A 240 -12.48 -8.62 -27.01
CA GLU A 240 -12.75 -9.98 -26.53
C GLU A 240 -13.71 -10.00 -25.34
N VAL A 241 -14.00 -8.85 -24.73
CA VAL A 241 -14.88 -8.78 -23.55
C VAL A 241 -16.35 -8.92 -23.96
N SER A 242 -17.15 -9.54 -23.10
CA SER A 242 -18.61 -9.63 -23.31
C SER A 242 -19.27 -8.25 -23.26
N SER A 243 -20.43 -8.09 -23.91
CA SER A 243 -21.22 -6.84 -23.87
C SER A 243 -21.54 -6.37 -22.44
N ASN A 244 -21.78 -7.31 -21.52
CA ASN A 244 -22.08 -7.01 -20.12
C ASN A 244 -20.86 -6.55 -19.31
N PHE A 245 -19.64 -6.73 -19.81
CA PHE A 245 -18.41 -6.41 -19.09
C PHE A 245 -18.33 -4.93 -18.69
N TRP A 246 -18.75 -4.03 -19.57
CA TRP A 246 -18.76 -2.59 -19.33
C TRP A 246 -20.00 -2.11 -18.58
N VAL A 247 -21.12 -2.82 -18.72
CA VAL A 247 -22.41 -2.47 -18.10
C VAL A 247 -22.39 -2.73 -16.60
N ASP A 248 -21.75 -3.82 -16.16
CA ASP A 248 -21.56 -4.13 -14.76
C ASP A 248 -20.52 -3.18 -14.12
N LYS A 249 -20.97 -2.01 -13.69
CA LYS A 249 -20.14 -0.87 -13.23
C LYS A 249 -20.55 -0.40 -11.84
N GLU A 250 -20.43 -1.28 -10.84
CA GLU A 250 -20.69 -0.94 -9.44
C GLU A 250 -19.67 0.08 -8.88
N ASN A 251 -20.14 1.14 -8.22
CA ASN A 251 -19.27 2.15 -7.62
C ASN A 251 -18.42 1.53 -6.49
N PRO A 252 -17.08 1.64 -6.53
CA PRO A 252 -16.25 1.20 -5.42
C PRO A 252 -16.62 1.93 -4.12
N HIS A 253 -16.84 1.17 -3.05
CA HIS A 253 -17.11 1.70 -1.72
C HIS A 253 -16.05 1.20 -0.74
N TYR A 254 -15.41 2.14 -0.05
CA TYR A 254 -14.40 1.88 0.96
C TYR A 254 -14.85 2.48 2.28
N GLN A 255 -14.72 1.75 3.37
CA GLN A 255 -14.90 2.33 4.70
C GLN A 255 -13.67 3.20 5.01
N GLU A 256 -13.83 4.29 5.78
CA GLU A 256 -12.72 5.22 6.09
C GLU A 256 -11.47 4.49 6.60
N LYS A 257 -11.64 3.52 7.51
CA LYS A 257 -10.55 2.69 8.06
C LYS A 257 -9.80 1.81 7.03
N ASP A 258 -10.37 1.65 5.84
CA ASP A 258 -9.86 0.79 4.77
C ASP A 258 -9.21 1.61 3.62
N ILE A 259 -9.21 2.94 3.69
CA ILE A 259 -8.60 3.82 2.69
C ILE A 259 -7.10 3.89 2.98
N GLU A 260 -6.27 3.55 1.98
CA GLU A 260 -4.81 3.57 2.11
C GLU A 260 -4.16 4.81 1.46
N PHE A 261 -4.93 5.67 0.79
CA PHE A 261 -4.45 6.97 0.29
C PHE A 261 -4.64 7.96 1.40
N ILE A 262 -3.52 8.50 1.86
CA ILE A 262 -3.40 9.39 3.02
C ILE A 262 -4.50 10.45 2.96
N THR A 263 -5.52 10.35 3.80
CA THR A 263 -6.28 11.55 4.16
C THR A 263 -5.39 12.41 5.05
N ALA A 264 -5.52 13.74 5.00
CA ALA A 264 -4.68 14.65 5.79
C ALA A 264 -4.70 14.31 7.31
N ASP A 265 -5.75 13.64 7.80
CA ASP A 265 -5.92 13.23 9.20
C ASP A 265 -5.22 11.90 9.59
N GLU A 266 -4.91 11.02 8.65
CA GLU A 266 -4.45 9.64 8.94
C GLU A 266 -2.98 9.55 9.37
N THR A 267 -2.16 10.56 9.06
CA THR A 267 -0.76 10.63 9.52
C THR A 267 -0.64 10.63 11.05
N ASN A 268 -1.69 11.08 11.76
CA ASN A 268 -1.69 11.19 13.21
C ASN A 268 -2.21 9.92 13.94
N ARG A 269 -3.02 9.08 13.29
CA ARG A 269 -3.68 7.92 13.93
C ARG A 269 -2.79 6.67 13.99
N SER A 270 -2.00 6.39 12.96
CA SER A 270 -1.14 5.19 12.92
C SER A 270 -0.10 5.14 14.06
N SER A 271 0.30 6.29 14.60
CA SER A 271 1.23 6.38 15.73
C SER A 271 0.59 6.11 17.09
N GLN A 272 -0.74 6.14 17.19
CA GLN A 272 -1.52 5.96 18.42
C GLN A 272 -1.94 4.50 18.63
N GLU A 273 -2.34 3.78 17.57
CA GLU A 273 -2.76 2.37 17.68
C GLU A 273 -1.59 1.43 18.04
N LEU A 274 -0.38 1.68 17.53
CA LEU A 274 0.83 0.94 17.89
C LEU A 274 1.18 1.06 19.39
N ARG A 275 0.68 2.09 20.09
CA ARG A 275 0.89 2.27 21.54
C ARG A 275 -0.15 1.53 22.38
N HIS A 276 -1.36 1.30 21.86
CA HIS A 276 -2.40 0.56 22.58
C HIS A 276 -2.11 -0.94 22.70
N ILE A 277 -1.41 -1.52 21.71
CA ILE A 277 -1.06 -2.95 21.70
C ILE A 277 0.02 -3.29 22.75
N SER A 278 0.84 -2.32 23.19
CA SER A 278 1.99 -2.58 24.07
C SER A 278 1.67 -2.63 25.57
N LEU A 279 0.40 -2.54 25.98
CA LEU A 279 -0.01 -2.29 27.38
C LEU A 279 -0.45 -3.52 28.18
N SER A 280 -0.44 -4.74 27.62
CA SER A 280 -0.76 -5.96 28.40
C SER A 280 0.50 -6.78 28.70
N GLU A 281 0.83 -6.92 29.99
CA GLU A 281 2.00 -7.69 30.46
C GLU A 281 1.94 -9.17 30.09
N LYS A 282 0.74 -9.77 29.94
CA LYS A 282 0.55 -11.18 29.57
C LYS A 282 0.75 -11.49 28.07
N LEU A 283 0.81 -10.48 27.21
CA LEU A 283 0.99 -10.65 25.76
C LEU A 283 2.47 -10.70 25.35
N LYS A 284 3.39 -10.30 26.23
CA LYS A 284 4.84 -10.25 25.96
C LYS A 284 5.53 -11.62 25.99
N ASP A 285 4.91 -12.62 26.61
CA ASP A 285 5.50 -13.98 26.73
C ASP A 285 5.16 -14.89 25.54
N ASN A 286 4.34 -14.41 24.61
CA ASN A 286 3.96 -15.18 23.43
C ASN A 286 4.99 -14.99 22.31
N ILE A 287 5.61 -16.08 21.88
CA ILE A 287 6.68 -16.11 20.86
C ILE A 287 6.25 -15.40 19.56
N THR A 288 4.99 -15.55 19.14
CA THR A 288 4.49 -14.88 17.94
C THR A 288 4.33 -13.37 18.15
N MET A 289 3.93 -12.92 19.35
CA MET A 289 3.88 -11.50 19.68
C MET A 289 5.28 -10.90 19.85
N GLN A 290 6.24 -11.65 20.39
CA GLN A 290 7.64 -11.24 20.46
C GLN A 290 8.22 -11.06 19.05
N TYR A 291 7.95 -11.99 18.14
CA TYR A 291 8.34 -11.88 16.74
C TYR A 291 7.70 -10.66 16.06
N ILE A 292 6.40 -10.43 16.24
CA ILE A 292 5.71 -9.24 15.69
C ILE A 292 6.32 -7.95 16.25
N LEU A 293 6.60 -7.89 17.56
CA LEU A 293 7.23 -6.72 18.18
C LEU A 293 8.68 -6.54 17.70
N GLU A 294 9.46 -7.61 17.55
CA GLU A 294 10.83 -7.58 17.05
C GLU A 294 10.87 -7.08 15.60
N GLN A 295 9.96 -7.55 14.74
CA GLN A 295 9.77 -7.00 13.39
C GLN A 295 9.38 -5.51 13.44
N ALA A 296 8.47 -5.12 14.35
CA ALA A 296 8.10 -3.72 14.52
C ALA A 296 9.29 -2.83 14.94
N TYR A 297 10.23 -3.38 15.73
CA TYR A 297 11.45 -2.69 16.16
C TYR A 297 12.55 -2.67 15.08
N SER A 298 12.66 -3.70 14.24
CA SER A 298 13.69 -3.77 13.18
C SER A 298 13.39 -2.87 11.99
N HIS A 299 12.11 -2.63 11.68
CA HIS A 299 11.66 -1.83 10.53
C HIS A 299 11.52 -0.33 10.84
N LYS A 300 12.27 0.18 11.83
CA LYS A 300 12.07 1.53 12.37
C LYS A 300 12.59 2.69 11.51
N GLU A 301 13.34 2.42 10.44
CA GLU A 301 13.92 3.46 9.58
C GLU A 301 14.03 3.00 8.11
N THR A 302 13.04 3.34 7.27
CA THR A 302 13.15 3.67 5.81
C THR A 302 11.76 3.71 5.16
N SER A 303 11.53 4.66 4.23
CA SER A 303 10.19 5.15 3.81
C SER A 303 9.35 4.21 2.91
N GLU A 304 9.96 3.31 2.14
CA GLU A 304 9.22 2.37 1.27
C GLU A 304 9.03 0.99 1.92
N VAL A 305 10.05 0.55 2.68
CA VAL A 305 9.93 -0.54 3.65
C VAL A 305 8.86 -0.19 4.69
N LEU A 306 8.72 1.10 5.07
CA LEU A 306 7.65 1.59 5.94
C LEU A 306 6.27 1.17 5.48
N CYS A 307 5.85 1.51 4.25
CA CYS A 307 4.47 1.24 3.83
C CYS A 307 4.21 -0.27 3.65
N LYS A 308 5.15 -1.00 3.02
CA LYS A 308 4.98 -2.43 2.76
C LYS A 308 5.18 -3.28 4.01
N ALA A 309 6.26 -3.08 4.77
CA ALA A 309 6.52 -3.83 6.00
C ALA A 309 5.53 -3.45 7.10
N GLN A 310 5.05 -2.20 7.19
CA GLN A 310 3.98 -1.83 8.13
C GLN A 310 2.64 -2.47 7.74
N LYS A 311 2.29 -2.53 6.44
CA LYS A 311 1.09 -3.23 5.97
C LYS A 311 1.19 -4.75 6.15
N GLU A 312 2.35 -5.34 5.86
CA GLU A 312 2.61 -6.76 6.11
C GLU A 312 2.57 -7.07 7.60
N LEU A 313 3.13 -6.19 8.45
CA LEU A 313 3.06 -6.30 9.89
C LEU A 313 1.63 -6.13 10.42
N LYS A 314 0.85 -5.20 9.86
CA LYS A 314 -0.57 -5.02 10.15
C LYS A 314 -1.37 -6.27 9.77
N ASN A 315 -1.18 -6.79 8.56
CA ASN A 315 -1.80 -8.03 8.11
C ASN A 315 -1.39 -9.22 8.98
N LEU A 316 -0.12 -9.32 9.37
CA LEU A 316 0.38 -10.37 10.25
C LEU A 316 -0.27 -10.28 11.64
N ALA A 317 -0.39 -9.07 12.19
CA ALA A 317 -1.06 -8.82 13.46
C ALA A 317 -2.56 -9.13 13.39
N GLU A 318 -3.25 -8.72 12.32
CA GLU A 318 -4.67 -9.02 12.09
C GLU A 318 -4.92 -10.52 11.90
N THR A 319 -4.04 -11.20 11.15
CA THR A 319 -4.10 -12.66 10.97
C THR A 319 -3.93 -13.37 12.31
N TYR A 320 -2.98 -12.90 13.13
CA TYR A 320 -2.75 -13.46 14.45
C TYR A 320 -3.93 -13.20 15.41
N LEU A 321 -4.52 -12.01 15.36
CA LEU A 321 -5.74 -11.68 16.09
C LEU A 321 -6.90 -12.59 15.68
N CYS A 322 -7.07 -12.85 14.37
CA CYS A 322 -8.07 -13.77 13.85
C CYS A 322 -7.84 -15.20 14.37
N TYR A 323 -6.59 -15.67 14.37
CA TYR A 323 -6.20 -16.98 14.92
C TYR A 323 -6.55 -17.09 16.41
N LEU A 324 -6.15 -16.11 17.24
CA LEU A 324 -6.45 -16.10 18.67
C LEU A 324 -7.96 -16.06 18.95
N THR A 325 -8.70 -15.26 18.17
CA THR A 325 -10.16 -15.16 18.28
C THR A 325 -10.82 -16.50 17.93
N SER A 326 -10.36 -17.15 16.87
CA SER A 326 -10.85 -18.47 16.45
C SER A 326 -10.51 -19.54 17.49
N GLN A 327 -9.33 -19.48 18.11
CA GLN A 327 -8.93 -20.42 19.16
C GLN A 327 -9.80 -20.27 20.42
N ARG A 328 -10.20 -19.05 20.79
CA ARG A 328 -11.17 -18.81 21.88
C ARG A 328 -12.53 -19.40 21.55
N LYS A 329 -13.08 -19.09 20.37
CA LYS A 329 -14.35 -19.67 19.90
C LYS A 329 -14.30 -21.19 19.87
N TYR A 330 -13.20 -21.78 19.40
CA TYR A 330 -13.00 -23.23 19.42
C TYR A 330 -12.99 -23.78 20.85
N LYS A 331 -12.35 -23.10 21.82
CA LYS A 331 -12.41 -23.51 23.23
C LYS A 331 -13.82 -23.42 23.79
N ASP A 332 -14.58 -22.39 23.44
CA ASP A 332 -15.97 -22.22 23.88
C ASP A 332 -16.85 -23.34 23.32
N ILE A 333 -16.74 -23.62 22.01
CA ILE A 333 -17.41 -24.75 21.36
C ILE A 333 -16.95 -26.07 22.00
N LYS A 334 -15.64 -26.26 22.19
CA LYS A 334 -15.12 -27.47 22.83
C LYS A 334 -15.68 -27.61 24.25
N MET A 335 -15.78 -26.55 25.03
CA MET A 335 -16.38 -26.59 26.36
C MET A 335 -17.89 -26.90 26.31
N GLN A 336 -18.61 -26.36 25.33
CA GLN A 336 -20.04 -26.57 25.14
C GLN A 336 -20.35 -28.01 24.67
N TYR A 337 -19.52 -28.56 23.77
CA TYR A 337 -19.80 -29.80 23.07
C TYR A 337 -18.95 -31.00 23.53
N THR A 338 -17.90 -30.82 24.32
CA THR A 338 -17.18 -31.94 24.96
C THR A 338 -17.82 -32.26 26.31
N GLY A 339 -18.53 -33.38 26.40
CA GLY A 339 -19.06 -33.88 27.67
C GLY A 339 -17.95 -34.50 28.54
N LYS A 340 -18.17 -34.55 29.86
CA LYS A 340 -17.26 -35.27 30.80
C LYS A 340 -17.37 -36.81 30.71
N GLY A 341 -18.13 -37.33 29.73
CA GLY A 341 -18.44 -38.75 29.53
C GLY A 341 -19.59 -38.92 28.53
N GLU A 342 -20.17 -40.12 28.45
CA GLU A 342 -21.38 -40.37 27.65
C GLU A 342 -22.55 -39.50 28.16
N ARG A 343 -23.21 -38.81 27.24
CA ARG A 343 -24.38 -37.97 27.54
C ARG A 343 -25.65 -38.83 27.53
N SER A 344 -26.62 -38.48 28.37
CA SER A 344 -27.93 -39.11 28.33
C SER A 344 -28.70 -38.75 27.04
N ILE A 345 -29.69 -39.58 26.69
CA ILE A 345 -30.56 -39.36 25.51
C ILE A 345 -31.28 -38.00 25.60
N LYS A 346 -31.69 -37.60 26.81
CA LYS A 346 -32.36 -36.32 27.06
C LYS A 346 -31.43 -35.13 26.83
N GLU A 347 -30.24 -35.14 27.42
CA GLU A 347 -29.25 -34.05 27.27
C GLU A 347 -28.79 -33.90 25.82
N THR A 348 -28.71 -35.01 25.08
CA THR A 348 -28.38 -34.98 23.65
C THR A 348 -29.50 -34.36 22.84
N ALA A 349 -30.75 -34.73 23.10
CA ALA A 349 -31.93 -34.13 22.44
C ALA A 349 -32.01 -32.62 22.69
N ASP A 350 -31.84 -32.17 23.93
CA ASP A 350 -31.86 -30.74 24.28
C ASP A 350 -30.74 -29.95 23.61
N LEU A 351 -29.54 -30.53 23.50
CA LEU A 351 -28.36 -29.90 22.89
C LEU A 351 -28.49 -29.68 21.37
N VAL A 352 -29.26 -30.51 20.67
CA VAL A 352 -29.58 -30.34 19.24
C VAL A 352 -30.96 -29.72 19.00
N GLY A 353 -31.67 -29.29 20.06
CA GLY A 353 -32.94 -28.58 19.97
C GLY A 353 -34.17 -29.47 19.75
N PHE A 354 -34.12 -30.74 20.13
CA PHE A 354 -35.22 -31.70 20.06
C PHE A 354 -35.83 -31.99 21.43
N LYS A 355 -37.14 -32.24 21.46
CA LYS A 355 -37.85 -32.76 22.65
C LYS A 355 -37.95 -34.28 22.61
N LEU A 356 -38.01 -34.93 23.77
CA LEU A 356 -38.29 -36.36 23.84
C LEU A 356 -39.79 -36.65 23.60
N PRO A 357 -40.16 -37.88 23.17
CA PRO A 357 -41.55 -38.25 22.90
C PRO A 357 -42.51 -38.10 24.09
N HIS A 358 -41.96 -38.03 25.31
CA HIS A 358 -42.71 -37.90 26.56
C HIS A 358 -42.64 -36.49 27.16
N ASP A 359 -41.93 -35.54 26.53
CA ASP A 359 -41.92 -34.15 26.98
C ASP A 359 -43.22 -33.44 26.57
N PRO A 360 -43.79 -32.57 27.42
CA PRO A 360 -44.99 -31.82 27.09
C PRO A 360 -44.76 -30.94 25.86
N LYS A 361 -45.76 -30.91 24.98
CA LYS A 361 -45.73 -30.16 23.73
C LYS A 361 -45.47 -28.68 23.95
#